data_AF-A0A814R2T4-F1
#
_entry.id   AF-A0A814R2T4-F1
#
_cell.length_a   1.000
_cell.length_b   1.000
_cell.length_c   1.000
_cell.angle_alpha   90.00
_cell.angle_beta   90.00
_cell.angle_gamma   90.00
#
_symmetry.space_group_name_H-M   'P 1'
#
loop_
_entity.id
_entity.type
_entity.pdbx_description
1 polymer ?
#
loop_
_entity_poly.entity_id
_entity_poly.type
_entity_poly.pdbx_seq_one_letter_code
_entity_poly.pdbx_strand_id
1 'polypeptide(L)'
;MHSSFITKPDTWAACDGLGRILPTYDQVGDLRPDKFIGIFYFLWAENEAGFKTGPYDVTKILAAAGGNLINATWGPLYGFHHWSQPYFNYYLMDDEFVIRKHAQMLADAGVDTLILDATNAFTYDNIWSKIANIYIDMRLKSIRTPKFCFITWSSSEQTVRKLYENLYSQNLYRDLWFFWNDKPLILANPDGFPSDLLNFFTIRESWAWTKGQAWFGDGRNKWPWIDNYPQGRGLNESGQLEQTCVTVAGHPVMNIGRSFDGPTQHEPDQINPMIGTYFSQQWEQALKIDPSFIFVTGWNEWIAQRFVQTSSTNSFIGKQWPIGTTFFVDEFIQEYSRDIEPMFGGHGDNYYYQLISYIRRFKGMTRPDLPSGPQTILINQDFTQWNNITPYYLDDIFDIPYRNHPRYGDHGEQVIDYSQRNDLERMQIARDTMNLYFYLRCYGPWVDENRFNWLFLNVDNNYSTGWIGFDYLVDLGENQLKKNIDNTSNWQYEETIKIVNSGYNELHFALSYPSLKINNTKINLQFKWLSADVLYTFDPLNFIDKGDSAPNGRFTYTYMI
;
A
#
# COMPACT_ATOMS: atom_id res chain seq x y z
N MET A 1 -14.83 23.54 18.05
CA MET A 1 -14.76 22.77 16.79
C MET A 1 -13.37 22.19 16.72
N HIS A 2 -13.20 20.90 17.04
CA HIS A 2 -11.93 20.22 16.76
C HIS A 2 -11.84 20.09 15.24
N SER A 3 -11.07 20.96 14.58
CA SER A 3 -10.52 20.59 13.28
C SER A 3 -9.79 19.27 13.51
N SER A 4 -10.29 18.20 12.90
CA SER A 4 -9.82 16.85 13.15
C SER A 4 -8.30 16.78 12.90
N PHE A 5 -7.54 16.48 13.96
CA PHE A 5 -6.11 16.18 13.93
C PHE A 5 -5.92 14.81 13.25
N ILE A 6 -6.11 14.77 11.93
CA ILE A 6 -6.06 13.53 11.14
C ILE A 6 -5.12 13.78 9.95
N THR A 7 -4.29 12.77 9.66
CA THR A 7 -3.40 12.74 8.51
C THR A 7 -4.18 12.94 7.20
N LYS A 8 -3.58 13.64 6.23
CA LYS A 8 -4.14 13.88 4.88
C LYS A 8 -3.21 13.34 3.78
N PRO A 9 -3.08 12.01 3.62
CA PRO A 9 -2.09 11.41 2.71
C PRO A 9 -2.32 11.69 1.24
N ASP A 10 -3.56 11.98 0.87
CA ASP A 10 -3.91 12.43 -0.46
C ASP A 10 -3.26 13.78 -0.80
N THR A 11 -2.75 14.54 0.17
CA THR A 11 -1.99 15.79 -0.04
C THR A 11 -0.47 15.60 -0.11
N TRP A 12 0.05 14.42 0.25
CA TRP A 12 1.50 14.17 0.26
C TRP A 12 2.08 14.01 -1.15
N ALA A 13 3.32 14.44 -1.34
CA ALA A 13 4.05 14.25 -2.60
C ALA A 13 4.87 12.95 -2.54
N ALA A 14 5.18 12.35 -3.68
CA ALA A 14 6.11 11.21 -3.76
C ALA A 14 6.59 11.02 -5.21
N CYS A 15 7.73 10.34 -5.32
CA CYS A 15 8.27 9.80 -6.57
C CYS A 15 8.68 8.35 -6.32
N ASP A 16 8.22 7.44 -7.17
CA ASP A 16 8.53 6.02 -7.03
C ASP A 16 9.92 5.65 -7.59
N GLY A 17 10.30 4.38 -7.47
CA GLY A 17 11.59 3.88 -7.95
C GLY A 17 11.79 3.94 -9.47
N LEU A 18 10.73 4.24 -10.25
CA LEU A 18 10.80 4.45 -11.70
C LEU A 18 10.80 5.93 -12.10
N GLY A 19 10.77 6.85 -11.14
CA GLY A 19 10.71 8.28 -11.42
C GLY A 19 9.29 8.81 -11.69
N ARG A 20 8.24 8.04 -11.41
CA ARG A 20 6.85 8.48 -11.61
C ARG A 20 6.42 9.31 -10.42
N ILE A 21 6.02 10.55 -10.68
CA ILE A 21 5.59 11.52 -9.68
C ILE A 21 4.08 11.41 -9.47
N LEU A 22 3.64 11.42 -8.21
CA LEU A 22 2.22 11.46 -7.88
C LEU A 22 1.55 12.74 -8.38
N PRO A 23 0.25 12.68 -8.77
CA PRO A 23 -0.45 13.85 -9.25
C PRO A 23 -0.65 14.88 -8.13
N THR A 24 -0.71 16.15 -8.53
CA THR A 24 -1.04 17.28 -7.65
C THR A 24 -2.53 17.59 -7.66
N TYR A 25 -2.98 18.37 -6.67
CA TYR A 25 -4.37 18.85 -6.60
C TYR A 25 -4.80 19.57 -7.89
N ASP A 26 -3.93 20.40 -8.48
CA ASP A 26 -4.24 21.13 -9.72
C ASP A 26 -4.49 20.21 -10.92
N GLN A 27 -4.00 18.97 -10.89
CA GLN A 27 -4.18 17.99 -11.95
C GLN A 27 -5.45 17.15 -11.80
N VAL A 28 -5.95 16.95 -10.58
CA VAL A 28 -7.06 16.00 -10.30
C VAL A 28 -8.31 16.64 -9.69
N GLY A 29 -8.18 17.84 -9.12
CA GLY A 29 -9.29 18.57 -8.51
C GLY A 29 -9.77 18.02 -7.17
N ASP A 30 -10.95 18.48 -6.75
CA ASP A 30 -11.57 18.15 -5.47
C ASP A 30 -11.95 16.68 -5.32
N LEU A 31 -12.02 16.22 -4.07
CA LEU A 31 -12.53 14.89 -3.73
C LEU A 31 -13.93 14.65 -4.29
N ARG A 32 -14.13 13.45 -4.84
CA ARG A 32 -15.36 12.93 -5.43
C ARG A 32 -15.96 11.89 -4.47
N PRO A 33 -16.95 12.27 -3.64
CA PRO A 33 -17.43 11.44 -2.54
C PRO A 33 -18.23 10.20 -2.99
N ASP A 34 -18.60 10.13 -4.26
CA ASP A 34 -19.36 9.05 -4.90
C ASP A 34 -18.46 7.97 -5.55
N LYS A 35 -17.14 8.08 -5.38
CA LYS A 35 -16.13 7.19 -5.99
C LYS A 35 -15.44 6.34 -4.94
N PHE A 36 -15.49 5.03 -5.13
CA PHE A 36 -15.01 4.05 -4.17
C PHE A 36 -14.02 3.06 -4.79
N ILE A 37 -13.05 2.63 -3.99
CA ILE A 37 -12.05 1.64 -4.34
C ILE A 37 -12.14 0.46 -3.37
N GLY A 38 -12.29 -0.73 -3.92
CA GLY A 38 -12.08 -1.99 -3.22
C GLY A 38 -10.83 -2.69 -3.72
N ILE A 39 -10.11 -3.37 -2.84
CA ILE A 39 -8.94 -4.18 -3.22
C ILE A 39 -9.10 -5.61 -2.75
N PHE A 40 -8.74 -6.57 -3.60
CA PHE A 40 -8.75 -7.99 -3.22
C PHE A 40 -7.70 -8.23 -2.14
N TYR A 41 -8.12 -8.84 -1.02
CA TYR A 41 -7.25 -9.14 0.10
C TYR A 41 -7.43 -10.61 0.53
N PHE A 42 -6.33 -11.34 0.54
CA PHE A 42 -6.29 -12.77 0.78
C PHE A 42 -6.03 -13.06 2.25
N LEU A 43 -6.76 -14.04 2.81
CA LEU A 43 -6.74 -14.37 4.25
C LEU A 43 -5.97 -15.67 4.58
N TRP A 44 -5.42 -16.32 3.57
CA TRP A 44 -4.79 -17.64 3.67
C TRP A 44 -3.26 -17.51 3.64
N ALA A 45 -2.56 -18.61 3.95
CA ALA A 45 -1.13 -18.69 4.36
C ALA A 45 -0.95 -18.70 5.89
N GLU A 46 -1.49 -19.74 6.52
CA GLU A 46 -1.37 -20.02 7.96
C GLU A 46 -0.67 -21.36 8.17
N ASN A 47 0.36 -21.44 9.03
CA ASN A 47 1.08 -22.71 9.26
C ASN A 47 0.16 -23.87 9.71
N GLU A 48 -0.92 -23.57 10.44
CA GLU A 48 -1.87 -24.56 10.96
C GLU A 48 -2.84 -25.10 9.89
N ALA A 49 -3.04 -24.37 8.78
CA ALA A 49 -3.97 -24.73 7.70
C ALA A 49 -3.34 -25.61 6.59
N GLY A 50 -2.26 -26.33 6.90
CA GLY A 50 -1.59 -27.25 5.96
C GLY A 50 -0.36 -26.67 5.25
N PHE A 51 0.03 -25.44 5.58
CA PHE A 51 1.15 -24.72 4.98
C PHE A 51 2.47 -24.93 5.74
N LYS A 52 2.79 -26.20 6.05
CA LYS A 52 3.83 -26.54 7.03
C LYS A 52 5.26 -26.50 6.51
N THR A 53 5.47 -26.66 5.20
CA THR A 53 6.82 -26.74 4.62
C THR A 53 7.12 -25.55 3.71
N GLY A 54 8.38 -25.12 3.70
CA GLY A 54 8.84 -23.99 2.90
C GLY A 54 9.51 -22.89 3.74
N PRO A 55 9.58 -21.64 3.24
CA PRO A 55 8.95 -21.14 2.02
C PRO A 55 9.64 -21.66 0.74
N TYR A 56 8.87 -22.17 -0.22
CA TYR A 56 9.37 -22.45 -1.57
C TYR A 56 9.22 -21.20 -2.43
N ASP A 57 10.32 -20.53 -2.73
CA ASP A 57 10.32 -19.30 -3.53
C ASP A 57 10.63 -19.63 -5.00
N VAL A 58 9.67 -19.38 -5.89
CA VAL A 58 9.79 -19.68 -7.32
C VAL A 58 10.97 -18.94 -7.95
N THR A 59 11.17 -17.67 -7.62
CA THR A 59 12.25 -16.86 -8.18
C THR A 59 13.61 -17.42 -7.77
N LYS A 60 13.78 -17.83 -6.50
CA LYS A 60 15.01 -18.47 -6.02
C LYS A 60 15.24 -19.85 -6.62
N ILE A 61 14.18 -20.67 -6.75
CA ILE A 61 14.22 -22.00 -7.36
C ILE A 61 14.66 -21.91 -8.83
N LEU A 62 14.07 -20.98 -9.58
CA LEU A 62 14.43 -20.76 -10.99
C LEU A 62 15.84 -20.21 -11.14
N ALA A 63 16.25 -19.26 -10.29
CA ALA A 63 17.61 -18.72 -10.32
C ALA A 63 18.66 -19.82 -10.10
N ALA A 64 18.44 -20.72 -9.13
CA ALA A 64 19.30 -21.87 -8.89
C ALA A 64 19.37 -22.86 -10.08
N ALA A 65 18.30 -22.92 -10.88
CA ALA A 65 18.22 -23.73 -12.09
C ALA A 65 18.69 -23.01 -13.37
N GLY A 66 19.23 -21.79 -13.27
CA GLY A 66 19.61 -20.98 -14.43
C GLY A 66 18.42 -20.58 -15.31
N GLY A 67 17.23 -20.42 -14.71
CA GLY A 67 15.98 -20.12 -15.41
C GLY A 67 15.31 -21.34 -16.07
N ASN A 68 15.87 -22.55 -15.91
CA ASN A 68 15.34 -23.75 -16.54
C ASN A 68 14.19 -24.37 -15.72
N LEU A 69 12.95 -24.19 -16.20
CA LEU A 69 11.74 -24.73 -15.58
C LEU A 69 11.75 -26.25 -15.40
N ILE A 70 12.32 -26.99 -16.36
CA ILE A 70 12.33 -28.47 -16.38
C ILE A 70 13.32 -29.00 -15.36
N ASN A 71 14.50 -28.36 -15.25
CA ASN A 71 15.58 -28.81 -14.36
C ASN A 71 15.48 -28.24 -12.94
N ALA A 72 14.50 -27.37 -12.67
CA ALA A 72 14.31 -26.75 -11.37
C ALA A 72 13.88 -27.76 -10.30
N THR A 73 14.48 -27.63 -9.11
CA THR A 73 14.17 -28.46 -7.94
C THR A 73 13.00 -27.85 -7.17
N TRP A 74 11.79 -28.23 -7.56
CA TRP A 74 10.54 -27.73 -6.98
C TRP A 74 10.21 -28.36 -5.62
N GLY A 75 9.47 -27.63 -4.77
CA GLY A 75 8.82 -28.17 -3.58
C GLY A 75 7.72 -29.18 -3.93
N PRO A 76 7.04 -29.82 -2.96
CA PRO A 76 6.10 -30.92 -3.19
C PRO A 76 5.01 -30.63 -4.22
N LEU A 77 4.56 -31.65 -4.95
CA LEU A 77 3.37 -31.57 -5.80
C LEU A 77 2.15 -31.22 -4.92
N TYR A 78 1.30 -30.30 -5.39
CA TYR A 78 0.19 -29.72 -4.64
C TYR A 78 0.61 -28.86 -3.43
N GLY A 79 1.91 -28.66 -3.21
CA GLY A 79 2.44 -27.71 -2.24
C GLY A 79 2.39 -26.28 -2.76
N PHE A 80 2.26 -25.32 -1.85
CA PHE A 80 2.22 -23.90 -2.17
C PHE A 80 3.61 -23.30 -2.29
N HIS A 81 3.81 -22.45 -3.31
CA HIS A 81 5.06 -21.76 -3.57
C HIS A 81 4.80 -20.26 -3.62
N HIS A 82 5.71 -19.49 -3.05
CA HIS A 82 5.73 -18.03 -3.17
C HIS A 82 6.24 -17.65 -4.55
N TRP A 83 5.52 -16.82 -5.30
CA TRP A 83 5.99 -16.38 -6.62
C TRP A 83 7.25 -15.50 -6.52
N SER A 84 7.43 -14.80 -5.40
CA SER A 84 8.67 -14.14 -4.97
C SER A 84 8.62 -13.83 -3.46
N GLN A 85 9.64 -13.16 -2.93
CA GLN A 85 9.70 -12.71 -1.55
C GLN A 85 8.94 -11.37 -1.34
N PRO A 86 7.92 -11.34 -0.45
CA PRO A 86 7.29 -10.10 0.00
C PRO A 86 8.29 -9.18 0.72
N TYR A 87 8.08 -7.87 0.66
CA TYR A 87 8.92 -6.91 1.39
C TYR A 87 8.92 -7.19 2.90
N PHE A 88 7.75 -7.47 3.48
CA PHE A 88 7.60 -7.80 4.89
C PHE A 88 8.04 -9.22 5.25
N ASN A 89 8.89 -9.85 4.42
CA ASN A 89 9.32 -11.23 4.52
C ASN A 89 8.18 -12.22 4.24
N TYR A 90 8.46 -13.53 4.32
CA TYR A 90 7.44 -14.58 4.18
C TYR A 90 6.54 -14.61 5.43
N TYR A 91 5.73 -13.59 5.62
CA TYR A 91 4.88 -13.41 6.80
C TYR A 91 3.71 -14.38 6.80
N LEU A 92 3.07 -14.51 7.97
CA LEU A 92 1.81 -15.22 8.15
C LEU A 92 0.67 -14.21 8.27
N MET A 93 -0.54 -14.63 7.91
CA MET A 93 -1.70 -13.74 7.87
C MET A 93 -2.15 -13.20 9.23
N ASP A 94 -1.67 -13.78 10.33
CA ASP A 94 -1.93 -13.33 11.70
C ASP A 94 -0.85 -12.39 12.27
N ASP A 95 0.20 -12.06 11.49
CA ASP A 95 1.25 -11.13 11.89
C ASP A 95 0.69 -9.70 12.05
N GLU A 96 0.53 -9.28 13.31
CA GLU A 96 -0.03 -7.99 13.68
C GLU A 96 0.74 -6.80 13.08
N PHE A 97 2.08 -6.92 12.95
CA PHE A 97 2.89 -5.87 12.34
C PHE A 97 2.48 -5.65 10.88
N VAL A 98 2.34 -6.75 10.13
CA VAL A 98 1.99 -6.71 8.71
C VAL A 98 0.55 -6.23 8.52
N ILE A 99 -0.39 -6.69 9.34
CA ILE A 99 -1.78 -6.21 9.30
C ILE A 99 -1.85 -4.68 9.52
N ARG A 100 -1.09 -4.15 10.49
CA ARG A 100 -1.03 -2.69 10.74
C ARG A 100 -0.44 -1.93 9.57
N LYS A 101 0.69 -2.40 9.00
CA LYS A 101 1.32 -1.74 7.85
C LYS A 101 0.47 -1.82 6.59
N HIS A 102 -0.20 -2.94 6.32
CA HIS A 102 -1.17 -3.04 5.23
C HIS A 102 -2.33 -2.05 5.40
N ALA A 103 -2.87 -1.94 6.61
CA ALA A 103 -3.95 -1.00 6.89
C ALA A 103 -3.54 0.45 6.64
N GLN A 104 -2.36 0.84 7.12
CA GLN A 104 -1.78 2.17 6.93
C GLN A 104 -1.56 2.46 5.45
N MET A 105 -0.85 1.58 4.73
CA MET A 105 -0.60 1.75 3.30
C MET A 105 -1.89 1.87 2.48
N LEU A 106 -2.86 0.98 2.70
CA LEU A 106 -4.11 0.98 1.94
C LEU A 106 -5.00 2.18 2.29
N ALA A 107 -5.03 2.62 3.56
CA ALA A 107 -5.72 3.84 3.96
C ALA A 107 -5.06 5.10 3.38
N ASP A 108 -3.73 5.14 3.32
CA ASP A 108 -2.96 6.24 2.74
C ASP A 108 -3.11 6.30 1.22
N ALA A 109 -3.27 5.15 0.57
CA ALA A 109 -3.60 5.10 -0.84
C ALA A 109 -5.04 5.53 -1.17
N GLY A 110 -5.92 5.61 -0.17
CA GLY A 110 -7.33 5.98 -0.36
C GLY A 110 -8.23 4.80 -0.72
N VAL A 111 -7.84 3.57 -0.40
CA VAL A 111 -8.68 2.37 -0.52
C VAL A 111 -9.78 2.39 0.54
N ASP A 112 -11.03 2.23 0.12
CA ASP A 112 -12.19 2.33 1.02
C ASP A 112 -12.52 1.00 1.69
N THR A 113 -12.30 -0.12 1.00
CA THR A 113 -12.63 -1.44 1.52
C THR A 113 -11.63 -2.52 1.08
N LEU A 114 -11.30 -3.39 2.02
CA LEU A 114 -10.77 -4.72 1.70
C LEU A 114 -11.94 -5.59 1.22
N ILE A 115 -11.70 -6.37 0.17
CA ILE A 115 -12.61 -7.41 -0.29
C ILE A 115 -11.95 -8.73 0.11
N LEU A 116 -12.38 -9.26 1.25
CA LEU A 116 -11.76 -10.42 1.89
C LEU A 116 -12.13 -11.71 1.16
N ASP A 117 -11.12 -12.48 0.80
CA ASP A 117 -11.28 -13.76 0.10
C ASP A 117 -11.94 -14.83 0.99
N ALA A 118 -13.09 -15.33 0.53
CA ALA A 118 -13.75 -16.54 1.01
C ALA A 118 -14.28 -17.38 -0.18
N THR A 119 -13.62 -17.29 -1.34
CA THR A 119 -14.09 -17.91 -2.59
C THR A 119 -14.02 -19.44 -2.58
N ASN A 120 -13.17 -20.03 -1.73
CA ASN A 120 -12.96 -21.48 -1.61
C ASN A 120 -13.75 -22.14 -0.46
N ALA A 121 -14.85 -21.52 -0.03
CA ALA A 121 -15.72 -21.97 1.06
C ALA A 121 -15.11 -21.98 2.48
N PHE A 122 -13.91 -21.42 2.65
CA PHE A 122 -13.30 -21.15 3.94
C PHE A 122 -13.55 -19.69 4.34
N THR A 123 -13.99 -19.47 5.57
CA THR A 123 -14.33 -18.13 6.08
C THR A 123 -13.22 -17.46 6.87
N TYR A 124 -12.15 -18.19 7.25
CA TYR A 124 -10.97 -17.66 7.96
C TYR A 124 -11.31 -16.83 9.22
N ASP A 125 -12.19 -17.37 10.08
CA ASP A 125 -12.75 -16.66 11.25
C ASP A 125 -11.71 -16.11 12.21
N ASN A 126 -10.62 -16.84 12.42
CA ASN A 126 -9.48 -16.41 13.21
C ASN A 126 -8.74 -15.22 12.59
N ILE A 127 -8.58 -15.18 11.26
CA ILE A 127 -7.82 -14.11 10.58
C ILE A 127 -8.64 -12.84 10.43
N TRP A 128 -9.88 -12.89 9.91
CA TRP A 128 -10.65 -11.64 9.78
C TRP A 128 -11.00 -11.03 11.14
N SER A 129 -11.17 -11.84 12.20
CA SER A 129 -11.39 -11.30 13.54
C SER A 129 -10.11 -10.67 14.13
N LYS A 130 -8.92 -11.24 13.84
CA LYS A 130 -7.63 -10.61 14.19
C LYS A 130 -7.45 -9.27 13.48
N ILE A 131 -7.71 -9.21 12.17
CA ILE A 131 -7.70 -7.96 11.38
C ILE A 131 -8.67 -6.95 11.98
N ALA A 132 -9.90 -7.35 12.27
CA ALA A 132 -10.92 -6.47 12.83
C ALA A 132 -10.53 -5.91 14.20
N ASN A 133 -9.99 -6.74 15.10
CA ASN A 133 -9.49 -6.29 16.41
C ASN A 133 -8.37 -5.27 16.28
N ILE A 134 -7.41 -5.50 15.39
CA ILE A 134 -6.32 -4.55 15.11
C ILE A 134 -6.87 -3.25 14.53
N TYR A 135 -7.84 -3.31 13.61
CA TYR A 135 -8.45 -2.12 13.00
C TYR A 135 -9.23 -1.30 14.02
N ILE A 136 -9.93 -1.94 14.97
CA ILE A 136 -10.58 -1.23 16.08
C ILE A 136 -9.53 -0.54 16.96
N ASP A 137 -8.45 -1.22 17.33
CA ASP A 137 -7.36 -0.62 18.11
C ASP A 137 -6.74 0.60 17.38
N MET A 138 -6.48 0.48 16.08
CA MET A 138 -5.98 1.57 15.24
C MET A 138 -6.96 2.75 15.20
N ARG A 139 -8.26 2.51 14.97
CA ARG A 139 -9.27 3.57 14.93
C ARG A 139 -9.51 4.25 16.28
N LEU A 140 -9.36 3.53 17.39
CA LEU A 140 -9.39 4.12 18.75
C LEU A 140 -8.24 5.11 18.97
N LYS A 141 -7.13 4.94 18.22
CA LYS A 141 -5.97 5.83 18.18
C LYS A 141 -6.04 6.87 17.05
N SER A 142 -7.20 7.01 16.40
CA SER A 142 -7.42 7.91 15.25
C SER A 142 -6.62 7.56 14.00
N ILE A 143 -6.02 6.37 13.92
CA ILE A 143 -5.38 5.87 12.70
C ILE A 143 -6.47 5.38 11.76
N ARG A 144 -6.41 5.80 10.49
CA ARG A 144 -7.37 5.40 9.47
C ARG A 144 -7.12 3.94 9.05
N THR A 145 -8.21 3.22 8.79
CA THR A 145 -8.15 1.87 8.23
C THR A 145 -9.27 1.69 7.21
N PRO A 146 -9.07 0.88 6.15
CA PRO A 146 -10.15 0.51 5.26
C PRO A 146 -11.30 -0.18 6.03
N LYS A 147 -12.47 -0.18 5.43
CA LYS A 147 -13.56 -1.09 5.83
C LYS A 147 -13.34 -2.48 5.21
N PHE A 148 -14.24 -3.42 5.43
CA PHE A 148 -14.20 -4.70 4.74
C PHE A 148 -15.59 -5.22 4.33
N CYS A 149 -15.59 -6.02 3.28
CA CYS A 149 -16.65 -6.93 2.88
C CYS A 149 -16.04 -8.27 2.43
N PHE A 150 -16.86 -9.27 2.10
CA PHE A 150 -16.39 -10.59 1.66
C PHE A 150 -16.80 -10.89 0.22
N ILE A 151 -15.97 -11.70 -0.44
CA ILE A 151 -16.28 -12.34 -1.72
C ILE A 151 -16.33 -13.88 -1.56
N THR A 152 -17.37 -14.52 -2.09
CA THR A 152 -17.61 -15.97 -2.02
C THR A 152 -17.94 -16.55 -3.38
N TRP A 153 -17.64 -17.84 -3.59
CA TRP A 153 -17.99 -18.54 -4.83
C TRP A 153 -18.39 -20.00 -4.58
N SER A 154 -17.43 -20.82 -4.15
CA SER A 154 -17.68 -22.22 -3.81
C SER A 154 -18.62 -22.30 -2.61
N SER A 155 -19.68 -23.11 -2.70
CA SER A 155 -20.68 -23.28 -1.62
C SER A 155 -21.21 -21.94 -1.08
N SER A 156 -21.45 -20.98 -1.99
CA SER A 156 -21.74 -19.57 -1.69
C SER A 156 -22.77 -19.38 -0.57
N GLU A 157 -23.90 -20.08 -0.62
CA GLU A 157 -24.96 -19.96 0.39
C GLU A 157 -24.49 -20.42 1.78
N GLN A 158 -23.80 -21.54 1.87
CA GLN A 158 -23.27 -22.05 3.14
C GLN A 158 -22.17 -21.14 3.70
N THR A 159 -21.31 -20.62 2.84
CA THR A 159 -20.22 -19.72 3.25
C THR A 159 -20.78 -18.38 3.74
N VAL A 160 -21.73 -17.78 3.03
CA VAL A 160 -22.40 -16.54 3.47
C VAL A 160 -23.23 -16.77 4.73
N ARG A 161 -23.93 -17.91 4.86
CA ARG A 161 -24.63 -18.28 6.10
C ARG A 161 -23.68 -18.28 7.29
N LYS A 162 -22.52 -18.93 7.16
CA LYS A 162 -21.52 -18.99 8.23
C LYS A 162 -21.00 -17.61 8.60
N LEU A 163 -20.68 -16.76 7.61
CA LEU A 163 -20.30 -15.36 7.86
C LEU A 163 -21.42 -14.59 8.56
N TYR A 164 -22.67 -14.77 8.13
CA TYR A 164 -23.82 -14.14 8.76
C TYR A 164 -23.97 -14.54 10.23
N GLU A 165 -23.88 -15.83 10.55
CA GLU A 165 -23.97 -16.36 11.91
C GLU A 165 -22.81 -15.92 12.80
N ASN A 166 -21.59 -15.92 12.27
CA ASN A 166 -20.37 -15.68 13.07
C ASN A 166 -19.99 -14.20 13.21
N LEU A 167 -20.46 -13.33 12.31
CA LEU A 167 -20.06 -11.91 12.27
C LEU A 167 -21.28 -10.98 12.28
N TYR A 168 -22.14 -11.08 11.26
CA TYR A 168 -23.13 -10.04 10.99
C TYR A 168 -24.33 -10.07 11.93
N SER A 169 -24.91 -11.23 12.19
CA SER A 169 -26.06 -11.39 13.10
C SER A 169 -25.73 -11.07 14.56
N GLN A 170 -24.45 -11.22 14.93
CA GLN A 170 -23.90 -10.85 16.23
C GLN A 170 -23.53 -9.36 16.31
N ASN A 171 -23.65 -8.62 15.21
CA ASN A 171 -23.31 -7.21 15.11
C ASN A 171 -21.83 -6.91 15.46
N LEU A 172 -20.93 -7.88 15.24
CA LEU A 172 -19.52 -7.73 15.54
C LEU A 172 -18.86 -6.79 14.52
N TYR A 173 -18.06 -5.85 15.01
CA TYR A 173 -17.26 -4.92 14.19
C TYR A 173 -18.06 -4.10 13.17
N ARG A 174 -19.32 -3.74 13.48
CA ARG A 174 -20.24 -3.03 12.56
C ARG A 174 -19.62 -1.80 11.88
N ASP A 175 -18.79 -1.04 12.59
CA ASP A 175 -18.15 0.18 12.06
C ASP A 175 -17.08 -0.11 10.99
N LEU A 176 -16.61 -1.36 10.91
CA LEU A 176 -15.68 -1.83 9.90
C LEU A 176 -16.38 -2.41 8.68
N TRP A 177 -17.69 -2.66 8.71
CA TRP A 177 -18.39 -3.19 7.54
C TRP A 177 -18.47 -2.14 6.43
N PHE A 178 -18.20 -2.54 5.20
CA PHE A 178 -18.48 -1.73 4.02
C PHE A 178 -19.96 -1.85 3.64
N PHE A 179 -20.64 -0.70 3.61
CA PHE A 179 -22.05 -0.62 3.25
C PHE A 179 -22.19 -0.13 1.81
N TRP A 180 -23.12 -0.73 1.07
CA TRP A 180 -23.52 -0.32 -0.26
C TRP A 180 -25.05 -0.27 -0.32
N ASN A 181 -25.64 0.84 -0.77
CA ASN A 181 -27.09 1.06 -0.74
C ASN A 181 -27.71 0.75 0.65
N ASP A 182 -27.14 1.36 1.69
CA ASP A 182 -27.58 1.27 3.10
C ASP A 182 -27.52 -0.11 3.78
N LYS A 183 -27.01 -1.15 3.10
CA LYS A 183 -26.81 -2.49 3.68
C LYS A 183 -25.35 -2.93 3.57
N PRO A 184 -24.88 -3.87 4.42
CA PRO A 184 -23.56 -4.47 4.25
C PRO A 184 -23.44 -5.09 2.85
N LEU A 185 -22.32 -4.85 2.18
CA LEU A 185 -22.02 -5.45 0.88
C LEU A 185 -21.53 -6.88 1.07
N ILE A 186 -22.01 -7.80 0.22
CA ILE A 186 -21.44 -9.14 0.03
C ILE A 186 -21.31 -9.40 -1.47
N LEU A 187 -20.16 -9.92 -1.90
CA LEU A 187 -19.93 -10.32 -3.28
C LEU A 187 -20.13 -11.84 -3.40
N ALA A 188 -21.29 -12.28 -3.90
CA ALA A 188 -21.68 -13.68 -3.82
C ALA A 188 -22.72 -14.03 -4.90
N ASN A 189 -22.72 -15.27 -5.40
CA ASN A 189 -23.87 -15.80 -6.14
C ASN A 189 -25.05 -15.95 -5.17
N PRO A 190 -26.19 -15.24 -5.37
CA PRO A 190 -27.36 -15.28 -4.49
C PRO A 190 -28.27 -16.50 -4.72
N ASP A 191 -27.99 -17.34 -5.71
CA ASP A 191 -28.80 -18.53 -6.00
C ASP A 191 -28.96 -19.41 -4.77
N GLY A 192 -30.22 -19.69 -4.40
CA GLY A 192 -30.56 -20.50 -3.23
C GLY A 192 -30.51 -19.76 -1.89
N PHE A 193 -30.16 -18.47 -1.84
CA PHE A 193 -30.16 -17.71 -0.58
C PHE A 193 -31.60 -17.58 -0.05
N PRO A 194 -31.85 -17.88 1.23
CA PRO A 194 -33.13 -17.58 1.85
C PRO A 194 -33.31 -16.08 2.12
N SER A 195 -34.56 -15.71 2.41
CA SER A 195 -35.00 -14.32 2.48
C SER A 195 -34.27 -13.48 3.52
N ASP A 196 -33.78 -14.07 4.61
CA ASP A 196 -33.04 -13.34 5.64
C ASP A 196 -31.70 -12.79 5.11
N LEU A 197 -30.93 -13.59 4.37
CA LEU A 197 -29.70 -13.14 3.71
C LEU A 197 -29.99 -12.13 2.61
N LEU A 198 -30.99 -12.40 1.76
CA LEU A 198 -31.40 -11.50 0.68
C LEU A 198 -31.85 -10.12 1.20
N ASN A 199 -32.49 -10.09 2.37
CA ASN A 199 -32.95 -8.86 2.99
C ASN A 199 -31.85 -8.13 3.76
N PHE A 200 -30.89 -8.86 4.34
CA PHE A 200 -29.82 -8.28 5.15
C PHE A 200 -28.72 -7.61 4.31
N PHE A 201 -28.30 -8.22 3.21
CA PHE A 201 -27.19 -7.73 2.40
C PHE A 201 -27.63 -6.91 1.19
N THR A 202 -26.76 -6.02 0.75
CA THR A 202 -26.69 -5.65 -0.67
C THR A 202 -25.77 -6.67 -1.35
N ILE A 203 -26.33 -7.42 -2.29
CA ILE A 203 -25.61 -8.50 -2.97
C ILE A 203 -25.20 -8.04 -4.38
N ARG A 204 -23.96 -8.33 -4.75
CA ARG A 204 -23.49 -8.29 -6.13
C ARG A 204 -22.88 -9.63 -6.45
N GLU A 205 -23.33 -10.30 -7.50
CA GLU A 205 -22.68 -11.55 -7.89
C GLU A 205 -21.34 -11.23 -8.55
N SER A 206 -20.29 -11.93 -8.12
CA SER A 206 -18.93 -11.63 -8.51
C SER A 206 -18.19 -12.90 -8.90
N TRP A 207 -17.55 -12.86 -10.06
CA TRP A 207 -16.64 -13.90 -10.52
C TRP A 207 -15.63 -13.37 -11.54
N ALA A 208 -14.85 -14.27 -12.13
CA ALA A 208 -13.84 -13.97 -13.13
C ALA A 208 -14.42 -13.91 -14.54
N TRP A 209 -13.95 -12.91 -15.30
CA TRP A 209 -14.22 -12.65 -16.71
C TRP A 209 -15.69 -12.41 -17.06
N THR A 210 -15.96 -11.50 -17.98
CA THR A 210 -17.34 -11.15 -18.34
C THR A 210 -17.77 -11.67 -19.72
N LYS A 211 -16.84 -11.66 -20.68
CA LYS A 211 -17.13 -11.99 -22.09
C LYS A 211 -17.50 -13.45 -22.25
N GLY A 212 -18.70 -13.71 -22.75
CA GLY A 212 -19.21 -15.06 -23.01
C GLY A 212 -19.55 -15.87 -21.76
N GLN A 213 -19.55 -15.25 -20.58
CA GLN A 213 -19.81 -15.93 -19.31
C GLN A 213 -21.29 -15.85 -18.93
N ALA A 214 -21.90 -17.01 -18.68
CA ALA A 214 -23.31 -17.10 -18.33
C ALA A 214 -23.66 -16.39 -17.01
N TRP A 215 -22.75 -16.45 -16.03
CA TRP A 215 -22.93 -15.80 -14.73
C TRP A 215 -23.07 -14.26 -14.85
N PHE A 216 -22.37 -13.67 -15.83
CA PHE A 216 -22.33 -12.22 -16.01
C PHE A 216 -23.57 -11.70 -16.75
N GLY A 217 -24.04 -12.42 -17.77
CA GLY A 217 -25.28 -12.08 -18.49
C GLY A 217 -25.31 -10.63 -18.99
N ASP A 218 -26.27 -9.84 -18.53
CA ASP A 218 -26.44 -8.42 -18.89
C ASP A 218 -25.66 -7.44 -17.99
N GLY A 219 -24.92 -7.95 -17.01
CA GLY A 219 -24.12 -7.18 -16.07
C GLY A 219 -24.90 -6.56 -14.90
N ARG A 220 -26.22 -6.73 -14.81
CA ARG A 220 -27.01 -6.14 -13.71
C ARG A 220 -26.74 -6.84 -12.38
N ASN A 221 -26.37 -6.03 -11.38
CA ASN A 221 -25.93 -6.47 -10.05
C ASN A 221 -24.74 -7.46 -10.12
N LYS A 222 -23.88 -7.36 -11.15
CA LYS A 222 -22.71 -8.21 -11.34
C LYS A 222 -21.42 -7.41 -11.26
N TRP A 223 -20.50 -7.79 -10.39
CA TRP A 223 -19.22 -7.10 -10.20
C TRP A 223 -18.06 -8.07 -10.46
N PRO A 224 -17.46 -8.12 -11.68
CA PRO A 224 -16.27 -8.94 -11.90
C PRO A 224 -15.14 -8.52 -10.97
N TRP A 225 -14.42 -9.51 -10.41
CA TRP A 225 -13.19 -9.26 -9.64
C TRP A 225 -11.95 -9.26 -10.53
N ILE A 226 -12.02 -9.88 -11.71
CA ILE A 226 -10.96 -9.85 -12.73
C ILE A 226 -11.58 -9.91 -14.12
N ASP A 227 -10.99 -9.20 -15.08
CA ASP A 227 -11.38 -9.31 -16.48
C ASP A 227 -10.27 -8.87 -17.42
N ASN A 228 -10.37 -9.30 -18.67
CA ASN A 228 -9.41 -8.95 -19.71
C ASN A 228 -9.76 -7.60 -20.35
N TYR A 229 -8.75 -6.81 -20.66
CA TYR A 229 -8.92 -5.54 -21.36
C TYR A 229 -9.65 -5.72 -22.72
N PRO A 230 -10.56 -4.81 -23.12
CA PRO A 230 -11.26 -3.88 -22.24
C PRO A 230 -12.19 -4.66 -21.32
N GLN A 231 -12.13 -4.35 -20.03
CA GLN A 231 -12.87 -5.02 -18.98
C GLN A 231 -14.39 -4.75 -19.04
N GLY A 232 -15.17 -5.70 -18.55
CA GLY A 232 -16.62 -5.65 -18.48
C GLY A 232 -17.15 -4.62 -17.48
N ARG A 233 -18.44 -4.32 -17.60
CA ARG A 233 -19.12 -3.22 -16.90
C ARG A 233 -20.23 -3.76 -16.02
N GLY A 234 -20.03 -3.75 -14.71
CA GLY A 234 -21.08 -4.04 -13.75
C GLY A 234 -22.09 -2.90 -13.70
N LEU A 235 -23.38 -3.24 -13.84
CA LEU A 235 -24.48 -2.29 -13.81
C LEU A 235 -25.25 -2.45 -12.49
N ASN A 236 -25.82 -1.36 -11.98
CA ASN A 236 -26.81 -1.45 -10.91
C ASN A 236 -28.16 -1.95 -11.45
N GLU A 237 -29.14 -2.11 -10.56
CA GLU A 237 -30.50 -2.55 -10.90
C GLU A 237 -31.19 -1.65 -11.94
N SER A 238 -30.90 -0.33 -11.96
CA SER A 238 -31.46 0.61 -12.93
C SER A 238 -30.74 0.59 -14.29
N GLY A 239 -29.63 -0.14 -14.42
CA GLY A 239 -28.83 -0.25 -15.63
C GLY A 239 -27.75 0.83 -15.78
N GLN A 240 -27.45 1.59 -14.72
CA GLN A 240 -26.35 2.56 -14.70
C GLN A 240 -25.03 1.85 -14.40
N LEU A 241 -23.93 2.34 -14.98
CA LEU A 241 -22.59 1.83 -14.67
C LEU A 241 -22.30 2.01 -13.19
N GLU A 242 -22.01 0.89 -12.52
CA GLU A 242 -21.75 0.86 -11.09
C GLU A 242 -20.32 0.45 -10.80
N GLN A 243 -19.80 -0.58 -11.49
CA GLN A 243 -18.49 -1.15 -11.20
C GLN A 243 -17.70 -1.57 -12.45
N THR A 244 -16.38 -1.52 -12.33
CA THR A 244 -15.43 -2.24 -13.19
C THR A 244 -14.28 -2.78 -12.35
N CYS A 245 -13.59 -3.82 -12.82
CA CYS A 245 -12.33 -4.24 -12.22
C CYS A 245 -11.12 -3.55 -12.84
N VAL A 246 -9.99 -3.58 -12.14
CA VAL A 246 -8.66 -3.26 -12.64
C VAL A 246 -7.74 -4.42 -12.29
N THR A 247 -7.04 -4.93 -13.30
CA THR A 247 -6.25 -6.17 -13.22
C THR A 247 -4.79 -5.88 -13.53
N VAL A 248 -3.89 -6.40 -12.70
CA VAL A 248 -2.44 -6.19 -12.83
C VAL A 248 -1.81 -7.21 -13.78
N ALA A 249 -2.26 -8.45 -13.71
CA ALA A 249 -1.93 -9.57 -14.60
C ALA A 249 -3.12 -10.55 -14.69
N GLY A 250 -3.16 -11.39 -15.71
CA GLY A 250 -4.08 -12.54 -15.75
C GLY A 250 -3.46 -13.78 -15.13
N HIS A 251 -4.10 -14.93 -15.36
CA HIS A 251 -3.52 -16.21 -14.94
C HIS A 251 -2.32 -16.58 -15.83
N PRO A 252 -1.21 -17.12 -15.29
CA PRO A 252 -0.07 -17.62 -16.07
C PRO A 252 -0.43 -18.57 -17.23
N VAL A 253 -1.51 -19.34 -17.09
CA VAL A 253 -2.02 -20.25 -18.13
C VAL A 253 -2.72 -19.56 -19.30
N MET A 254 -3.06 -18.26 -19.15
CA MET A 254 -3.63 -17.43 -20.22
C MET A 254 -2.58 -16.59 -20.95
N ASN A 255 -1.33 -16.59 -20.49
CA ASN A 255 -0.25 -15.77 -21.03
C ASN A 255 -0.58 -14.26 -21.04
N ILE A 256 -1.16 -13.76 -19.95
CA ILE A 256 -1.42 -12.34 -19.72
C ILE A 256 -0.66 -11.94 -18.46
N GLY A 257 0.49 -11.30 -18.64
CA GLY A 257 1.33 -10.80 -17.56
C GLY A 257 1.24 -9.29 -17.37
N ARG A 258 2.05 -8.76 -16.47
CA ARG A 258 2.11 -7.32 -16.14
C ARG A 258 2.55 -6.44 -17.31
N SER A 259 3.30 -7.02 -18.25
CA SER A 259 3.79 -6.36 -19.46
C SER A 259 2.85 -6.49 -20.66
N PHE A 260 1.70 -7.16 -20.51
CA PHE A 260 0.71 -7.31 -21.57
C PHE A 260 0.21 -5.94 -22.07
N ASP A 261 0.21 -5.74 -23.40
CA ASP A 261 -0.11 -4.45 -24.00
C ASP A 261 -1.50 -4.37 -24.65
N GLY A 262 -2.34 -5.39 -24.44
CA GLY A 262 -3.71 -5.45 -24.95
C GLY A 262 -3.84 -6.45 -26.11
N PRO A 263 -3.14 -6.27 -27.24
CA PRO A 263 -3.10 -7.24 -28.32
C PRO A 263 -2.25 -8.47 -27.99
N THR A 264 -1.12 -8.29 -27.31
CA THR A 264 -0.09 -9.33 -27.19
C THR A 264 0.63 -9.31 -25.86
N GLN A 265 1.09 -10.49 -25.42
CA GLN A 265 2.14 -10.58 -24.43
C GLN A 265 3.48 -10.36 -25.12
N HIS A 266 4.30 -9.44 -24.59
CA HIS A 266 5.63 -9.19 -25.14
C HIS A 266 6.53 -10.42 -25.08
N GLU A 267 7.46 -10.51 -26.03
CA GLU A 267 8.50 -11.55 -25.99
C GLU A 267 9.39 -11.39 -24.75
N PRO A 268 10.01 -12.47 -24.24
CA PRO A 268 10.72 -12.45 -22.97
C PRO A 268 11.77 -11.36 -22.78
N ASP A 269 12.43 -10.90 -23.85
CA ASP A 269 13.44 -9.84 -23.83
C ASP A 269 12.85 -8.42 -23.81
N GLN A 270 11.55 -8.28 -24.07
CA GLN A 270 10.81 -7.03 -24.09
C GLN A 270 9.92 -6.85 -22.85
N ILE A 271 9.76 -7.91 -22.06
CA ILE A 271 9.01 -7.91 -20.80
C ILE A 271 9.71 -7.02 -19.76
N ASN A 272 8.93 -6.12 -19.15
CA ASN A 272 9.38 -5.33 -18.01
C ASN A 272 8.27 -5.26 -16.95
N PRO A 273 8.24 -6.23 -16.01
CA PRO A 273 7.18 -6.34 -15.01
C PRO A 273 7.25 -5.25 -13.96
N MET A 274 8.22 -4.34 -14.00
CA MET A 274 8.33 -3.20 -13.09
C MET A 274 7.38 -2.07 -13.49
N ILE A 275 7.12 -1.92 -14.80
CA ILE A 275 6.40 -0.76 -15.37
C ILE A 275 4.89 -0.83 -15.09
N GLY A 276 4.32 -2.03 -15.12
CA GLY A 276 2.87 -2.23 -14.97
C GLY A 276 2.07 -1.71 -16.16
N THR A 277 2.48 -2.07 -17.38
CA THR A 277 1.82 -1.68 -18.63
C THR A 277 0.35 -2.09 -18.63
N TYR A 278 0.06 -3.36 -18.32
CA TYR A 278 -1.31 -3.86 -18.32
C TYR A 278 -2.17 -3.19 -17.24
N PHE A 279 -1.58 -2.96 -16.07
CA PHE A 279 -2.23 -2.25 -14.97
C PHE A 279 -2.63 -0.83 -15.37
N SER A 280 -1.75 -0.09 -16.06
CA SER A 280 -2.06 1.23 -16.60
C SER A 280 -3.21 1.19 -17.61
N GLN A 281 -3.22 0.24 -18.54
CA GLN A 281 -4.29 0.13 -19.53
C GLN A 281 -5.67 -0.11 -18.89
N GLN A 282 -5.70 -1.00 -17.90
CA GLN A 282 -6.90 -1.29 -17.12
C GLN A 282 -7.39 -0.04 -16.38
N TRP A 283 -6.50 0.70 -15.72
CA TRP A 283 -6.83 1.95 -15.04
C TRP A 283 -7.29 3.06 -15.99
N GLU A 284 -6.59 3.28 -17.09
CA GLU A 284 -6.95 4.30 -18.09
C GLU A 284 -8.35 4.05 -18.65
N GLN A 285 -8.68 2.78 -18.90
CA GLN A 285 -10.03 2.40 -19.30
C GLN A 285 -11.06 2.60 -18.18
N ALA A 286 -10.70 2.31 -16.93
CA ALA A 286 -11.58 2.54 -15.78
C ALA A 286 -11.87 4.04 -15.57
N LEU A 287 -10.85 4.90 -15.66
CA LEU A 287 -11.00 6.36 -15.61
C LEU A 287 -11.87 6.89 -16.76
N LYS A 288 -11.74 6.30 -17.95
CA LYS A 288 -12.54 6.70 -19.13
C LYS A 288 -14.02 6.40 -18.99
N ILE A 289 -14.39 5.27 -18.39
CA ILE A 289 -15.80 4.89 -18.20
C ILE A 289 -16.38 5.44 -16.90
N ASP A 290 -15.53 5.77 -15.93
CA ASP A 290 -15.85 6.48 -14.69
C ASP A 290 -16.96 5.82 -13.85
N PRO A 291 -16.79 4.56 -13.41
CA PRO A 291 -17.79 3.87 -12.58
C PRO A 291 -17.88 4.48 -11.18
N SER A 292 -18.85 4.08 -10.37
CA SER A 292 -18.89 4.47 -8.94
C SER A 292 -17.92 3.66 -8.08
N PHE A 293 -17.61 2.42 -8.48
CA PHE A 293 -16.72 1.52 -7.77
C PHE A 293 -15.67 0.92 -8.70
N ILE A 294 -14.41 0.86 -8.24
CA ILE A 294 -13.35 0.09 -8.91
C ILE A 294 -12.87 -1.01 -7.98
N PHE A 295 -12.85 -2.24 -8.50
CA PHE A 295 -12.28 -3.42 -7.81
C PHE A 295 -10.88 -3.69 -8.36
N VAL A 296 -9.84 -3.47 -7.54
CA VAL A 296 -8.44 -3.76 -7.87
C VAL A 296 -8.06 -5.17 -7.44
N THR A 297 -7.43 -5.94 -8.34
CA THR A 297 -6.91 -7.28 -8.05
C THR A 297 -5.38 -7.31 -8.24
N GLY A 298 -4.58 -7.50 -7.19
CA GLY A 298 -4.91 -7.65 -5.75
C GLY A 298 -3.75 -7.25 -4.82
N TRP A 299 -3.94 -7.24 -3.49
CA TRP A 299 -2.93 -6.69 -2.56
C TRP A 299 -1.89 -7.68 -2.04
N ASN A 300 -2.25 -8.90 -1.63
CA ASN A 300 -1.33 -9.82 -0.92
C ASN A 300 -1.42 -11.31 -1.35
N GLU A 301 -1.59 -11.61 -2.63
CA GLU A 301 -1.64 -12.98 -3.17
C GLU A 301 -0.23 -13.52 -3.48
N TRP A 302 0.52 -13.90 -2.45
CA TRP A 302 1.93 -14.29 -2.64
C TRP A 302 2.15 -15.73 -3.07
N ILE A 303 1.19 -16.64 -2.82
CA ILE A 303 1.39 -18.08 -2.98
C ILE A 303 0.45 -18.70 -4.01
N ALA A 304 0.94 -19.71 -4.73
CA ALA A 304 0.14 -20.52 -5.64
C ALA A 304 0.47 -22.02 -5.51
N GLN A 305 -0.51 -22.86 -5.78
CA GLN A 305 -0.37 -24.31 -5.72
C GLN A 305 0.43 -24.84 -6.92
N ARG A 306 1.40 -25.71 -6.65
CA ARG A 306 2.19 -26.41 -7.67
C ARG A 306 1.41 -27.55 -8.31
N PHE A 307 1.37 -27.57 -9.64
CA PHE A 307 0.89 -28.70 -10.45
C PHE A 307 1.97 -29.24 -11.39
N VAL A 308 1.68 -30.36 -12.04
CA VAL A 308 2.52 -30.92 -13.12
C VAL A 308 1.68 -31.18 -14.36
N GLN A 309 2.24 -30.91 -15.52
CA GLN A 309 1.57 -31.11 -16.80
C GLN A 309 1.16 -32.58 -16.97
N THR A 310 -0.13 -32.81 -17.14
CA THR A 310 -0.70 -34.13 -17.46
C THR A 310 -1.01 -34.28 -18.95
N SER A 311 -0.97 -33.17 -19.69
CA SER A 311 -1.14 -33.12 -21.14
C SER A 311 -0.12 -32.16 -21.76
N SER A 312 0.41 -32.51 -22.93
CA SER A 312 1.28 -31.64 -23.73
C SER A 312 0.53 -30.50 -24.43
N THR A 313 -0.80 -30.50 -24.39
CA THR A 313 -1.63 -29.45 -25.04
C THR A 313 -1.83 -28.21 -24.17
N ASN A 314 -1.59 -28.32 -22.87
CA ASN A 314 -1.80 -27.22 -21.94
C ASN A 314 -0.72 -26.16 -22.11
N SER A 315 -1.13 -24.90 -22.22
CA SER A 315 -0.20 -23.77 -22.27
C SER A 315 0.11 -23.27 -20.86
N PHE A 316 1.34 -22.86 -20.64
CA PHE A 316 1.79 -22.15 -19.46
C PHE A 316 2.84 -21.13 -19.92
N ILE A 317 2.70 -19.87 -19.52
CA ILE A 317 3.56 -18.74 -19.94
C ILE A 317 3.76 -18.66 -21.45
N GLY A 318 2.67 -18.88 -22.19
CA GLY A 318 2.62 -18.77 -23.66
C GLY A 318 3.22 -19.96 -24.41
N LYS A 319 3.64 -21.02 -23.72
CA LYS A 319 4.31 -22.18 -24.33
C LYS A 319 3.66 -23.50 -23.92
N GLN A 320 3.74 -24.50 -24.80
CA GLN A 320 3.45 -25.88 -24.45
C GLN A 320 4.67 -26.51 -23.80
N TRP A 321 4.44 -27.24 -22.72
CA TRP A 321 5.50 -27.88 -21.94
C TRP A 321 5.35 -29.41 -21.94
N PRO A 322 6.46 -30.16 -21.88
CA PRO A 322 6.40 -31.63 -21.78
C PRO A 322 5.59 -32.09 -20.56
N ILE A 323 4.97 -33.28 -20.67
CA ILE A 323 4.32 -33.95 -19.54
C ILE A 323 5.32 -34.11 -18.39
N GLY A 324 4.87 -33.84 -17.17
CA GLY A 324 5.69 -33.84 -15.96
C GLY A 324 6.33 -32.48 -15.62
N THR A 325 6.29 -31.49 -16.52
CA THR A 325 6.79 -30.15 -16.22
C THR A 325 5.92 -29.46 -15.17
N THR A 326 6.53 -28.80 -14.19
CA THR A 326 5.81 -27.99 -13.21
C THR A 326 5.10 -26.81 -13.86
N PHE A 327 3.87 -26.50 -13.43
CA PHE A 327 3.19 -25.26 -13.75
C PHE A 327 2.37 -24.76 -12.56
N PHE A 328 1.95 -23.50 -12.63
CA PHE A 328 1.11 -22.83 -11.65
C PHE A 328 -0.09 -22.19 -12.35
N VAL A 329 -1.28 -22.29 -11.75
CA VAL A 329 -2.52 -21.78 -12.34
C VAL A 329 -2.71 -20.31 -12.02
N ASP A 330 -2.52 -19.94 -10.75
CA ASP A 330 -2.94 -18.63 -10.22
C ASP A 330 -1.81 -17.59 -10.32
N GLU A 331 -0.64 -17.87 -9.75
CA GLU A 331 0.50 -16.95 -9.66
C GLU A 331 1.81 -17.71 -9.94
N PHE A 332 2.83 -17.08 -10.52
CA PHE A 332 4.10 -17.77 -10.84
C PHE A 332 5.37 -16.99 -10.53
N ILE A 333 5.61 -15.87 -11.21
CA ILE A 333 6.76 -14.97 -11.03
C ILE A 333 6.24 -13.54 -11.19
N GLN A 334 7.08 -12.53 -10.96
CA GLN A 334 6.68 -11.13 -11.04
C GLN A 334 5.89 -10.77 -12.32
N GLU A 335 6.22 -11.32 -13.49
CA GLU A 335 5.44 -11.05 -14.71
C GLU A 335 4.04 -11.66 -14.69
N TYR A 336 3.86 -12.83 -14.10
CA TYR A 336 2.60 -13.58 -14.07
C TYR A 336 2.10 -13.70 -12.63
N SER A 337 1.99 -12.55 -11.97
CA SER A 337 1.39 -12.41 -10.65
C SER A 337 0.53 -11.15 -10.57
N ARG A 338 -0.60 -11.22 -9.87
CA ARG A 338 -1.58 -10.12 -9.71
C ARG A 338 -1.28 -9.19 -8.54
N ASP A 339 -0.33 -9.60 -7.71
CA ASP A 339 -0.06 -8.99 -6.44
C ASP A 339 0.71 -7.65 -6.52
N ILE A 340 0.28 -6.63 -5.77
CA ILE A 340 0.90 -5.29 -5.80
C ILE A 340 1.46 -4.81 -4.45
N GLU A 341 1.48 -5.67 -3.43
CA GLU A 341 2.22 -5.39 -2.20
C GLU A 341 3.72 -5.17 -2.53
N PRO A 342 4.43 -4.30 -1.77
CA PRO A 342 5.85 -4.13 -1.96
C PRO A 342 6.65 -5.43 -1.98
N MET A 343 7.59 -5.53 -2.91
CA MET A 343 8.38 -6.73 -3.17
C MET A 343 9.86 -6.52 -2.85
N PHE A 344 10.48 -7.46 -2.14
CA PHE A 344 11.93 -7.46 -1.94
C PHE A 344 12.67 -7.87 -3.22
N GLY A 345 13.66 -7.08 -3.64
CA GLY A 345 14.52 -7.40 -4.79
C GLY A 345 13.84 -7.35 -6.17
N GLY A 346 12.58 -6.91 -6.24
CA GLY A 346 11.83 -6.74 -7.48
C GLY A 346 11.25 -5.34 -7.59
N HIS A 347 9.93 -5.22 -7.78
CA HIS A 347 9.27 -3.93 -8.01
C HIS A 347 9.25 -2.96 -6.84
N GLY A 348 9.78 -3.33 -5.66
CA GLY A 348 9.73 -2.49 -4.47
C GLY A 348 8.30 -2.02 -4.27
N ASP A 349 8.10 -0.72 -4.11
CA ASP A 349 6.81 -0.04 -3.92
C ASP A 349 6.25 0.60 -5.20
N ASN A 350 6.77 0.28 -6.38
CA ASN A 350 6.35 0.93 -7.64
C ASN A 350 4.85 0.76 -7.92
N TYR A 351 4.29 -0.44 -7.72
CA TYR A 351 2.86 -0.65 -7.93
C TYR A 351 1.99 0.04 -6.89
N TYR A 352 2.48 0.22 -5.66
CA TYR A 352 1.80 0.99 -4.61
C TYR A 352 1.66 2.46 -5.03
N TYR A 353 2.72 3.11 -5.50
CA TYR A 353 2.62 4.49 -5.99
C TYR A 353 1.86 4.62 -7.32
N GLN A 354 1.90 3.61 -8.18
CA GLN A 354 1.04 3.56 -9.36
C GLN A 354 -0.45 3.48 -8.97
N LEU A 355 -0.80 2.66 -7.98
CA LEU A 355 -2.15 2.60 -7.40
C LEU A 355 -2.58 3.97 -6.86
N ILE A 356 -1.79 4.60 -6.00
CA ILE A 356 -2.08 5.92 -5.42
C ILE A 356 -2.32 6.96 -6.53
N SER A 357 -1.46 6.96 -7.56
CA SER A 357 -1.54 7.87 -8.69
C SER A 357 -2.89 7.78 -9.41
N TYR A 358 -3.39 6.57 -9.66
CA TYR A 358 -4.68 6.37 -10.29
C TYR A 358 -5.87 6.62 -9.35
N ILE A 359 -5.77 6.24 -8.07
CA ILE A 359 -6.80 6.54 -7.08
C ILE A 359 -7.01 8.05 -6.96
N ARG A 360 -5.94 8.85 -6.90
CA ARG A 360 -6.05 10.32 -6.88
C ARG A 360 -6.71 10.89 -8.14
N ARG A 361 -6.44 10.31 -9.32
CA ARG A 361 -7.14 10.70 -10.57
C ARG A 361 -8.61 10.31 -10.58
N PHE A 362 -8.96 9.20 -9.93
CA PHE A 362 -10.34 8.71 -9.87
C PHE A 362 -11.17 9.43 -8.82
N LYS A 363 -10.61 9.64 -7.62
CA LYS A 363 -11.28 10.19 -6.44
C LYS A 363 -11.01 11.67 -6.22
N GLY A 364 -10.03 12.29 -6.87
CA GLY A 364 -9.57 13.65 -6.56
C GLY A 364 -8.66 13.68 -5.32
N MET A 365 -8.37 14.89 -4.84
CA MET A 365 -7.53 15.14 -3.66
C MET A 365 -8.11 16.24 -2.78
N THR A 366 -7.79 16.21 -1.49
CA THR A 366 -7.98 17.33 -0.58
C THR A 366 -7.10 18.50 -1.02
N ARG A 367 -7.63 19.72 -0.95
CA ARG A 367 -6.84 20.92 -1.21
C ARG A 367 -5.75 21.05 -0.15
N PRO A 368 -4.46 21.18 -0.53
CA PRO A 368 -3.38 21.39 0.43
C PRO A 368 -3.60 22.67 1.24
N ASP A 369 -3.29 22.62 2.53
CA ASP A 369 -3.39 23.76 3.44
C ASP A 369 -2.29 24.79 3.12
N LEU A 370 -2.63 26.08 3.18
CA LEU A 370 -1.68 27.16 2.92
C LEU A 370 -0.80 27.45 4.15
N PRO A 371 0.51 27.72 3.96
CA PRO A 371 1.36 28.21 5.02
C PRO A 371 0.86 29.51 5.66
N SER A 372 1.09 29.66 6.96
CA SER A 372 0.81 30.91 7.67
C SER A 372 1.66 32.07 7.15
N GLY A 373 1.28 33.30 7.51
CA GLY A 373 2.08 34.50 7.25
C GLY A 373 3.50 34.41 7.86
N PRO A 374 4.45 35.25 7.43
CA PRO A 374 5.80 35.26 7.99
C PRO A 374 5.78 35.50 9.50
N GLN A 375 6.52 34.69 10.25
CA GLN A 375 6.69 34.78 11.68
C GLN A 375 8.10 34.30 12.06
N THR A 376 8.88 35.19 12.67
CA THR A 376 10.18 34.86 13.26
C THR A 376 9.98 34.00 14.52
N ILE A 377 10.67 32.88 14.60
CA ILE A 377 10.72 32.05 15.81
C ILE A 377 11.99 32.35 16.58
N LEU A 378 11.84 32.72 17.85
CA LEU A 378 12.97 32.94 18.74
C LEU A 378 13.41 31.60 19.32
N ILE A 379 14.48 31.01 18.77
CA ILE A 379 14.99 29.67 19.12
C ILE A 379 15.35 29.50 20.61
N ASN A 380 15.63 30.58 21.34
CA ASN A 380 15.93 30.50 22.79
C ASN A 380 14.70 30.76 23.68
N GLN A 381 13.50 30.77 23.12
CA GLN A 381 12.25 31.01 23.83
C GLN A 381 11.32 29.80 23.76
N ASP A 382 10.21 29.91 24.47
CA ASP A 382 9.22 28.87 24.63
C ASP A 382 8.51 28.46 23.32
N PHE A 383 8.02 27.21 23.29
CA PHE A 383 7.38 26.58 22.13
C PHE A 383 5.97 27.10 21.81
N THR A 384 5.34 27.88 22.70
CA THR A 384 4.00 28.47 22.45
C THR A 384 3.92 29.37 21.21
N GLN A 385 5.06 29.83 20.69
CA GLN A 385 5.17 30.57 19.42
C GLN A 385 4.60 29.76 18.23
N TRP A 386 4.61 28.43 18.29
CA TRP A 386 4.14 27.53 17.24
C TRP A 386 2.62 27.35 17.19
N ASN A 387 1.88 27.83 18.20
CA ASN A 387 0.43 27.62 18.32
C ASN A 387 -0.38 28.15 17.12
N ASN A 388 0.12 29.17 16.42
CA ASN A 388 -0.55 29.80 15.28
C ASN A 388 0.13 29.54 13.93
N ILE A 389 1.14 28.67 13.88
CA ILE A 389 1.85 28.33 12.65
C ILE A 389 1.07 27.24 11.92
N THR A 390 0.79 27.43 10.63
CA THR A 390 0.12 26.46 9.77
C THR A 390 0.95 26.19 8.52
N PRO A 391 0.77 25.02 7.88
CA PRO A 391 -0.09 23.91 8.28
C PRO A 391 0.52 23.05 9.40
N TYR A 392 -0.33 22.22 10.02
CA TYR A 392 0.13 21.12 10.85
C TYR A 392 0.41 19.92 9.94
N TYR A 393 1.67 19.50 9.86
CA TYR A 393 2.04 18.26 9.22
C TYR A 393 1.98 17.17 10.29
N LEU A 394 1.05 16.23 10.11
CA LEU A 394 0.71 15.22 11.11
C LEU A 394 1.13 13.85 10.64
N ASP A 395 1.51 13.03 11.60
CA ASP A 395 1.78 11.61 11.41
C ASP A 395 0.82 10.74 12.22
N ASP A 396 0.74 9.45 11.89
CA ASP A 396 -0.14 8.51 12.58
C ASP A 396 0.50 8.04 13.89
N ILE A 397 0.10 8.59 15.03
CA ILE A 397 0.63 8.14 16.33
C ILE A 397 0.37 6.65 16.60
N PHE A 398 1.29 5.98 17.30
CA PHE A 398 1.29 4.55 17.62
C PHE A 398 1.45 3.60 16.42
N ASP A 399 2.06 4.06 15.33
CA ASP A 399 2.25 3.29 14.09
C ASP A 399 3.64 2.62 13.94
N ILE A 400 4.38 2.59 15.06
CA ILE A 400 5.66 1.91 15.24
C ILE A 400 5.54 0.61 16.05
N PRO A 401 4.72 -0.39 15.63
CA PRO A 401 4.55 -1.60 16.40
C PRO A 401 5.86 -2.41 16.45
N TYR A 402 6.16 -2.96 17.62
CA TYR A 402 7.19 -3.99 17.75
C TYR A 402 6.80 -5.22 16.91
N ARG A 403 7.79 -5.81 16.21
CA ARG A 403 7.59 -7.07 15.49
C ARG A 403 8.36 -8.20 16.15
N ASN A 404 7.66 -9.26 16.49
CA ASN A 404 8.25 -10.56 16.80
C ASN A 404 7.27 -11.65 16.36
N HIS A 405 7.51 -12.18 15.16
CA HIS A 405 6.59 -13.13 14.55
C HIS A 405 7.34 -14.24 13.82
N PRO A 406 6.89 -15.49 13.87
CA PRO A 406 7.40 -16.53 13.00
C PRO A 406 7.12 -16.21 11.52
N ARG A 407 7.96 -16.76 10.65
CA ARG A 407 7.72 -16.77 9.20
C ARG A 407 6.90 -18.00 8.81
N TYR A 408 6.39 -17.94 7.59
CA TYR A 408 5.81 -19.07 6.89
C TYR A 408 6.79 -20.26 6.81
N GLY A 409 6.28 -21.47 7.05
CA GLY A 409 6.99 -22.72 6.82
C GLY A 409 7.98 -23.14 7.92
N ASP A 410 8.49 -24.36 7.80
CA ASP A 410 9.39 -25.04 8.76
C ASP A 410 10.84 -24.55 8.74
N HIS A 411 11.21 -23.74 7.74
CA HIS A 411 12.50 -23.05 7.67
C HIS A 411 12.42 -21.58 8.13
N GLY A 412 11.30 -21.16 8.70
CA GLY A 412 11.06 -19.79 9.12
C GLY A 412 11.73 -19.42 10.45
N GLU A 413 12.81 -18.63 10.41
CA GLU A 413 13.32 -17.94 11.59
C GLU A 413 12.33 -16.87 12.07
N GLN A 414 12.36 -16.52 13.36
CA GLN A 414 11.60 -15.36 13.86
C GLN A 414 12.05 -14.07 13.15
N VAL A 415 11.09 -13.27 12.70
CA VAL A 415 11.35 -11.88 12.31
C VAL A 415 11.24 -11.03 13.56
N ILE A 416 12.30 -10.31 13.88
CA ILE A 416 12.30 -9.36 14.99
C ILE A 416 12.75 -7.99 14.50
N ASP A 417 11.99 -6.94 14.84
CA ASP A 417 12.31 -5.55 14.52
C ASP A 417 12.32 -4.70 15.79
N TYR A 418 13.45 -4.02 16.05
CA TYR A 418 13.67 -3.12 17.19
C TYR A 418 14.12 -1.72 16.75
N SER A 419 13.83 -1.33 15.51
CA SER A 419 14.29 -0.07 14.90
C SER A 419 13.58 1.17 15.48
N GLN A 420 12.47 0.98 16.18
CA GLN A 420 11.60 2.04 16.67
C GLN A 420 12.27 2.88 17.78
N ARG A 421 12.09 4.20 17.76
CA ARG A 421 12.65 5.13 18.76
C ARG A 421 11.63 6.15 19.25
N ASN A 422 11.39 7.22 18.49
CA ASN A 422 10.37 8.22 18.83
C ASN A 422 9.17 8.09 17.90
N ASP A 423 7.97 8.21 18.47
CA ASP A 423 6.68 8.25 17.77
C ASP A 423 6.38 9.71 17.38
N LEU A 424 6.51 10.03 16.10
CA LEU A 424 6.39 11.37 15.54
C LEU A 424 4.90 11.77 15.54
N GLU A 425 4.58 12.99 16.00
CA GLU A 425 3.18 13.44 16.08
C GLU A 425 2.93 14.61 15.12
N ARG A 426 3.77 15.62 15.20
CA ARG A 426 3.46 16.94 14.64
C ARG A 426 4.71 17.69 14.24
N MET A 427 4.68 18.21 13.02
CA MET A 427 5.74 19.02 12.45
C MET A 427 5.15 20.30 11.87
N GLN A 428 5.92 21.38 11.96
CA GLN A 428 5.51 22.70 11.47
C GLN A 428 6.72 23.43 10.88
N ILE A 429 6.46 24.29 9.90
CA ILE A 429 7.47 25.16 9.30
C ILE A 429 6.99 26.61 9.37
N ALA A 430 7.81 27.47 9.98
CA ALA A 430 7.63 28.91 9.94
C ALA A 430 8.76 29.55 9.12
N ARG A 431 8.61 30.83 8.79
CA ARG A 431 9.62 31.58 8.03
C ARG A 431 9.65 33.04 8.40
N ASP A 432 10.78 33.67 8.13
CA ASP A 432 10.89 35.13 8.01
C ASP A 432 11.72 35.51 6.77
N THR A 433 12.27 36.72 6.76
CA THR A 433 13.08 37.22 5.64
C THR A 433 14.45 36.56 5.50
N MET A 434 14.94 35.87 6.54
CA MET A 434 16.28 35.28 6.59
C MET A 434 16.29 33.76 6.75
N ASN A 435 15.29 33.19 7.43
CA ASN A 435 15.31 31.78 7.85
C ASN A 435 14.00 31.05 7.58
N LEU A 436 14.14 29.73 7.41
CA LEU A 436 13.12 28.75 7.72
C LEU A 436 13.31 28.26 9.16
N TYR A 437 12.20 28.03 9.85
CA TYR A 437 12.18 27.46 11.19
C TYR A 437 11.45 26.13 11.14
N PHE A 438 12.00 25.13 11.81
CA PHE A 438 11.45 23.78 11.85
C PHE A 438 11.09 23.41 13.28
N TYR A 439 9.95 22.76 13.44
CA TYR A 439 9.47 22.22 14.70
C TYR A 439 9.11 20.76 14.54
N LEU A 440 9.47 19.97 15.55
CA LEU A 440 9.05 18.59 15.71
C LEU A 440 8.53 18.39 17.13
N ARG A 441 7.41 17.70 17.22
CA ARG A 441 6.87 17.12 18.45
C ARG A 441 6.60 15.64 18.26
N CYS A 442 6.99 14.86 19.26
CA CYS A 442 6.68 13.45 19.38
C CYS A 442 5.52 13.21 20.35
N TYR A 443 4.81 12.10 20.17
CA TYR A 443 3.68 11.72 21.02
C TYR A 443 4.12 11.48 22.47
N GLY A 444 5.23 10.75 22.65
CA GLY A 444 5.83 10.41 23.94
C GLY A 444 7.10 11.21 24.26
N PRO A 445 7.66 11.02 25.47
CA PRO A 445 8.98 11.55 25.80
C PRO A 445 10.06 11.02 24.86
N TRP A 446 11.13 11.79 24.67
CA TRP A 446 12.28 11.41 23.88
C TRP A 446 12.90 10.10 24.36
N VAL A 447 13.21 9.22 23.40
CA VAL A 447 14.18 8.15 23.57
C VAL A 447 15.54 8.70 23.18
N ASP A 448 16.43 8.87 24.16
CA ASP A 448 17.76 9.49 24.01
C ASP A 448 17.75 10.85 23.28
N GLU A 449 16.90 11.76 23.76
CA GLU A 449 16.78 13.14 23.25
C GLU A 449 16.53 13.19 21.72
N ASN A 450 17.33 13.96 20.98
CA ASN A 450 17.21 14.14 19.54
C ASN A 450 18.14 13.23 18.72
N ARG A 451 18.86 12.29 19.38
CA ARG A 451 19.88 11.43 18.75
C ARG A 451 19.36 10.64 17.57
N PHE A 452 18.13 10.16 17.69
CA PHE A 452 17.51 9.21 16.77
C PHE A 452 16.57 9.89 15.80
N ASN A 453 16.79 11.18 15.47
CA ASN A 453 15.90 11.94 14.60
C ASN A 453 16.68 12.55 13.43
N TRP A 454 16.08 12.49 12.25
CA TRP A 454 16.61 13.07 11.02
C TRP A 454 15.51 13.80 10.25
N LEU A 455 15.88 14.88 9.56
CA LEU A 455 15.03 15.60 8.62
C LEU A 455 15.69 15.62 7.25
N PHE A 456 15.00 15.10 6.25
CA PHE A 456 15.40 15.13 4.85
C PHE A 456 14.70 16.27 4.14
N LEU A 457 15.43 17.01 3.30
CA LEU A 457 14.95 18.18 2.58
C LEU A 457 15.27 18.06 1.09
N ASN A 458 14.24 18.14 0.26
CA ASN A 458 14.32 18.34 -1.18
C ASN A 458 13.96 19.80 -1.46
N VAL A 459 14.96 20.59 -1.83
CA VAL A 459 14.87 22.05 -1.88
C VAL A 459 14.72 22.59 -3.30
N ASP A 460 14.97 21.76 -4.30
CA ASP A 460 14.84 22.08 -5.72
C ASP A 460 13.63 21.40 -6.39
N ASN A 461 12.94 20.54 -5.66
CA ASN A 461 11.80 19.72 -6.10
C ASN A 461 12.13 18.82 -7.30
N ASN A 462 13.39 18.36 -7.39
CA ASN A 462 13.88 17.52 -8.46
C ASN A 462 14.32 16.15 -7.92
N TYR A 463 13.55 15.11 -8.26
CA TYR A 463 13.85 13.75 -7.81
C TYR A 463 15.08 13.09 -8.48
N SER A 464 15.70 13.76 -9.46
CA SER A 464 16.94 13.31 -10.10
C SER A 464 18.22 13.80 -9.41
N THR A 465 18.10 14.74 -8.47
CA THR A 465 19.18 15.30 -7.66
C THR A 465 19.03 14.85 -6.20
N GLY A 466 20.14 14.77 -5.48
CA GLY A 466 20.14 14.29 -4.12
C GLY A 466 19.86 12.79 -3.99
N TRP A 467 19.85 12.29 -2.76
CA TRP A 467 19.47 10.91 -2.48
C TRP A 467 17.96 10.79 -2.59
N ILE A 468 17.46 10.10 -3.62
CA ILE A 468 16.03 9.97 -3.96
C ILE A 468 15.25 11.30 -4.00
N GLY A 469 15.92 12.39 -4.36
CA GLY A 469 15.37 13.75 -4.34
C GLY A 469 15.82 14.61 -3.16
N PHE A 470 16.40 14.04 -2.11
CA PHE A 470 16.80 14.81 -0.94
C PHE A 470 18.22 15.39 -1.09
N ASP A 471 18.28 16.72 -1.19
CA ASP A 471 19.52 17.50 -1.31
C ASP A 471 20.25 17.65 0.02
N TYR A 472 19.48 17.73 1.11
CA TYR A 472 20.01 17.98 2.45
C TYR A 472 19.43 17.01 3.48
N LEU A 473 20.24 16.73 4.49
CA LEU A 473 19.90 15.95 5.67
C LEU A 473 20.27 16.78 6.90
N VAL A 474 19.32 17.01 7.79
CA VAL A 474 19.59 17.50 9.14
C VAL A 474 19.73 16.30 10.05
N ASP A 475 20.95 16.09 10.55
CA ASP A 475 21.25 15.11 11.58
C ASP A 475 21.08 15.78 12.95
N LEU A 476 19.95 15.50 13.61
CA LEU A 476 19.66 16.15 14.87
C LEU A 476 20.59 15.65 15.98
N GLY A 477 20.96 14.37 15.96
CA GLY A 477 21.87 13.80 16.96
C GLY A 477 23.27 14.41 16.92
N GLU A 478 23.74 14.82 15.74
CA GLU A 478 25.03 15.48 15.57
C GLU A 478 24.94 17.02 15.54
N ASN A 479 23.73 17.59 15.55
CA ASN A 479 23.47 19.02 15.34
C ASN A 479 24.08 19.55 14.03
N GLN A 480 23.93 18.80 12.93
CA GLN A 480 24.55 19.12 11.64
C GLN A 480 23.54 19.22 10.51
N LEU A 481 23.72 20.21 9.65
CA LEU A 481 23.22 20.18 8.28
C LEU A 481 24.27 19.46 7.42
N LYS A 482 23.83 18.47 6.67
CA LYS A 482 24.63 17.70 5.72
C LYS A 482 24.03 17.85 4.32
N LYS A 483 24.89 17.91 3.30
CA LYS A 483 24.51 17.99 1.90
C LYS A 483 24.79 16.67 1.20
N ASN A 484 23.89 16.24 0.32
CA ASN A 484 24.15 15.14 -0.60
C ASN A 484 25.18 15.55 -1.67
N ILE A 485 26.08 14.63 -2.03
CA ILE A 485 27.21 14.95 -2.93
C ILE A 485 27.24 14.15 -4.23
N ASP A 486 26.51 13.05 -4.33
CA ASP A 486 26.62 12.11 -5.46
C ASP A 486 25.34 11.35 -5.80
N ASN A 487 24.19 11.82 -5.31
CA ASN A 487 22.87 11.18 -5.45
C ASN A 487 22.77 9.78 -4.84
N THR A 488 23.74 9.35 -4.04
CA THR A 488 23.69 8.12 -3.23
C THR A 488 23.48 8.46 -1.76
N SER A 489 23.54 7.48 -0.86
CA SER A 489 23.40 7.70 0.58
C SER A 489 24.59 8.40 1.25
N ASN A 490 25.38 9.18 0.49
CA ASN A 490 26.58 9.87 0.96
C ASN A 490 26.26 11.33 1.32
N TRP A 491 26.45 11.65 2.60
CA TRP A 491 26.13 12.94 3.18
C TRP A 491 27.39 13.62 3.70
N GLN A 492 27.68 14.83 3.22
CA GLN A 492 28.83 15.63 3.63
C GLN A 492 28.39 16.74 4.59
N TYR A 493 29.14 16.95 5.67
CA TYR A 493 28.96 18.09 6.56
C TYR A 493 28.97 19.43 5.80
N GLU A 494 27.95 20.26 6.03
CA GLU A 494 27.85 21.63 5.50
C GLU A 494 28.02 22.66 6.63
N GLU A 495 27.25 22.52 7.72
CA GLU A 495 27.33 23.43 8.88
C GLU A 495 26.83 22.80 10.19
N THR A 496 27.25 23.36 11.32
CA THR A 496 26.67 23.10 12.64
C THR A 496 25.43 23.96 12.83
N ILE A 497 24.35 23.36 13.31
CA ILE A 497 23.08 24.05 13.58
C ILE A 497 22.80 24.09 15.08
N LYS A 498 22.06 25.11 15.51
CA LYS A 498 21.59 25.19 16.90
C LYS A 498 20.19 24.61 17.01
N ILE A 499 20.07 23.51 17.74
CA ILE A 499 18.80 22.89 18.11
C ILE A 499 18.48 23.23 19.57
N VAL A 500 17.24 23.63 19.84
CA VAL A 500 16.72 23.76 21.20
C VAL A 500 15.68 22.68 21.42
N ASN A 501 15.89 21.91 22.47
CA ASN A 501 15.05 20.80 22.88
C ASN A 501 14.41 21.14 24.24
N SER A 502 13.11 20.89 24.37
CA SER A 502 12.34 21.01 25.61
C SER A 502 12.83 20.09 26.76
N GLY A 503 13.61 19.06 26.44
CA GLY A 503 13.97 17.98 27.37
C GLY A 503 12.87 16.94 27.55
N TYR A 504 11.72 17.09 26.88
CA TYR A 504 10.61 16.14 26.97
C TYR A 504 10.21 15.55 25.61
N ASN A 505 9.58 16.31 24.71
CA ASN A 505 9.10 15.77 23.42
C ASN A 505 9.01 16.80 22.28
N GLU A 506 9.47 18.04 22.49
CA GLU A 506 9.46 19.11 21.49
C GLU A 506 10.86 19.66 21.22
N LEU A 507 11.16 19.93 19.94
CA LEU A 507 12.39 20.61 19.51
C LEU A 507 12.11 21.58 18.37
N HIS A 508 12.98 22.59 18.24
CA HIS A 508 12.98 23.50 17.09
C HIS A 508 14.37 24.01 16.75
N PHE A 509 14.55 24.45 15.50
CA PHE A 509 15.78 25.04 15.00
C PHE A 509 15.50 25.93 13.78
N ALA A 510 16.53 26.64 13.32
CA ALA A 510 16.46 27.52 12.16
C ALA A 510 17.51 27.10 11.12
N LEU A 511 17.16 27.20 9.85
CA LEU A 511 18.09 27.09 8.72
C LEU A 511 17.98 28.35 7.87
N SER A 512 19.12 28.92 7.51
CA SER A 512 19.16 30.14 6.70
C SER A 512 18.88 29.83 5.23
N TYR A 513 18.26 30.77 4.50
CA TYR A 513 18.10 30.62 3.05
C TYR A 513 19.44 30.41 2.32
N PRO A 514 20.54 31.13 2.66
CA PRO A 514 21.85 30.85 2.09
C PRO A 514 22.36 29.42 2.34
N SER A 515 22.15 28.86 3.53
CA SER A 515 22.59 27.48 3.87
C SER A 515 21.92 26.44 2.97
N LEU A 516 20.61 26.62 2.72
CA LEU A 516 19.80 25.74 1.87
C LEU A 516 19.86 26.11 0.39
N LYS A 517 20.46 27.25 0.05
CA LYS A 517 20.50 27.80 -1.33
C LYS A 517 19.11 28.01 -1.93
N ILE A 518 18.14 28.37 -1.09
CA ILE A 518 16.73 28.63 -1.47
C ILE A 518 16.48 30.14 -1.64
N ASN A 519 15.56 30.51 -2.52
CA ASN A 519 15.06 31.88 -2.64
C ASN A 519 13.90 32.15 -1.66
N ASN A 520 14.02 33.17 -0.82
CA ASN A 520 13.01 33.52 0.19
C ASN A 520 11.67 34.05 -0.36
N THR A 521 11.60 34.40 -1.65
CA THR A 521 10.36 34.87 -2.31
C THR A 521 9.56 33.76 -2.98
N LYS A 522 10.16 32.60 -3.20
CA LYS A 522 9.52 31.42 -3.79
C LYS A 522 10.10 30.18 -3.15
N ILE A 523 9.37 29.61 -2.22
CA ILE A 523 9.78 28.41 -1.49
C ILE A 523 8.96 27.26 -2.05
N ASN A 524 9.64 26.21 -2.51
CA ASN A 524 9.03 24.95 -2.86
C ASN A 524 9.88 23.85 -2.22
N LEU A 525 9.49 23.46 -1.01
CA LEU A 525 10.23 22.53 -0.19
C LEU A 525 9.41 21.26 -0.03
N GLN A 526 10.02 20.11 -0.30
CA GLN A 526 9.52 18.84 0.20
C GLN A 526 10.39 18.34 1.34
N PHE A 527 9.77 17.71 2.34
CA PHE A 527 10.52 17.23 3.50
C PHE A 527 9.92 15.98 4.11
N LYS A 528 10.76 15.24 4.83
CA LYS A 528 10.44 14.01 5.55
C LYS A 528 11.22 13.95 6.85
N TRP A 529 10.57 13.46 7.91
CA TRP A 529 11.22 13.11 9.15
C TRP A 529 11.39 11.60 9.27
N LEU A 530 12.43 11.18 9.97
CA LEU A 530 12.67 9.79 10.35
C LEU A 530 13.08 9.77 11.82
N SER A 531 12.45 8.90 12.62
CA SER A 531 12.98 8.47 13.90
C SER A 531 13.29 7.00 13.93
N ALA A 532 14.56 6.63 14.10
CA ALA A 532 14.99 5.24 14.04
C ALA A 532 16.28 4.99 14.81
N ASP A 533 16.59 3.71 15.07
CA ASP A 533 17.82 3.31 15.75
C ASP A 533 19.10 3.71 15.00
N VAL A 534 19.02 3.73 13.68
CA VAL A 534 20.08 4.17 12.76
C VAL A 534 19.50 4.92 11.57
N LEU A 535 20.36 5.62 10.83
CA LEU A 535 19.99 6.29 9.59
C LEU A 535 19.82 5.26 8.45
N TYR A 536 18.58 4.92 8.11
CA TYR A 536 18.24 3.96 7.05
C TYR A 536 18.22 4.59 5.65
N THR A 537 19.39 4.93 5.10
CA THR A 537 19.51 5.55 3.76
C THR A 537 20.01 4.61 2.66
N PHE A 538 20.25 3.33 2.94
CA PHE A 538 20.76 2.39 1.94
C PHE A 538 19.66 1.92 0.96
N ASP A 539 18.47 1.63 1.49
CA ASP A 539 17.30 1.25 0.71
C ASP A 539 16.13 2.18 1.10
N PRO A 540 15.56 2.94 0.14
CA PRO A 540 14.40 3.81 0.40
C PRO A 540 13.18 3.07 0.93
N LEU A 541 13.05 1.75 0.67
CA LEU A 541 11.92 0.96 1.18
C LEU A 541 11.94 0.86 2.71
N ASN A 542 13.08 1.09 3.37
CA ASN A 542 13.15 1.12 4.83
C ASN A 542 12.22 2.17 5.45
N PHE A 543 11.82 3.22 4.72
CA PHE A 543 10.80 4.15 5.21
C PHE A 543 9.40 3.55 5.37
N ILE A 544 9.18 2.30 4.92
CA ILE A 544 7.92 1.57 5.10
C ILE A 544 7.84 0.94 6.50
N ASP A 545 8.95 0.46 7.05
CA ASP A 545 8.94 -0.44 8.23
C ASP A 545 10.02 -0.15 9.28
N LYS A 546 11.05 0.65 8.96
CA LYS A 546 12.14 0.97 9.88
C LYS A 546 11.89 2.27 10.62
N GLY A 547 11.80 2.13 11.94
CA GLY A 547 11.48 3.22 12.84
C GLY A 547 10.12 3.83 12.52
N ASP A 548 10.07 5.15 12.69
CA ASP A 548 8.95 6.01 12.37
C ASP A 548 9.34 6.93 11.20
N SER A 549 8.58 6.92 10.10
CA SER A 549 8.79 7.85 9.00
C SER A 549 7.57 8.71 8.77
N ALA A 550 7.74 10.01 8.96
CA ALA A 550 6.68 10.98 8.79
C ALA A 550 6.94 11.87 7.55
N PRO A 551 6.15 11.74 6.46
CA PRO A 551 5.04 10.80 6.29
C PRO A 551 5.52 9.42 5.83
N ASN A 552 4.66 8.40 5.86
CA ASN A 552 5.03 7.00 5.58
C ASN A 552 5.73 6.75 4.24
N GLY A 553 6.60 5.74 4.17
CA GLY A 553 7.21 5.28 2.91
C GLY A 553 7.97 6.39 2.17
N ARG A 554 7.86 6.46 0.85
CA ARG A 554 8.48 7.53 0.02
C ARG A 554 7.71 8.85 0.03
N PHE A 555 6.60 8.95 0.75
CA PHE A 555 5.88 10.21 0.81
C PHE A 555 6.73 11.32 1.42
N THR A 556 6.42 12.55 1.03
CA THR A 556 6.96 13.78 1.59
C THR A 556 5.84 14.78 1.86
N TYR A 557 6.02 15.58 2.90
CA TYR A 557 5.24 16.80 3.08
C TYR A 557 5.71 17.87 2.11
N THR A 558 4.82 18.80 1.76
CA THR A 558 5.12 19.91 0.87
C THR A 558 4.86 21.25 1.58
N TYR A 559 5.81 22.17 1.50
CA TYR A 559 5.71 23.56 1.96
C TYR A 559 5.98 24.51 0.79
N MET A 560 4.93 25.22 0.36
CA MET A 560 4.96 26.08 -0.84
C MET A 560 4.40 27.48 -0.56
N ILE A 561 5.09 28.50 -1.07
CA ILE A 561 4.69 29.92 -1.01
C ILE A 561 4.76 30.56 -2.39
#